data_AF-A0A8J8HS45-F1
#
_entry.id   AF-A0A8J8HS45-F1
#
_cell.length_a   1.000
_cell.length_b   1.000
_cell.length_c   1.000
_cell.angle_alpha   90.00
_cell.angle_beta   90.00
_cell.angle_gamma   90.00
#
_symmetry.space_group_name_H-M   'P 1'
#
loop_
_entity.id
_entity.type
_entity.pdbx_description
1 polymer ?
#
loop_
_entity_poly.entity_id
_entity_poly.type
_entity_poly.pdbx_seq_one_letter_code
_entity_poly.pdbx_strand_id
1 'polypeptide(L)'
;MFTSPRTKLISMLILGGMTSAIPAFGHALHDDRHEGRKHRHPVVAPPPVTPAGVPYSAILGSASPFGVFGGGAGVTNSGIFTVINGDLGTTGITTMITGFHDGNAVYTETPLNIGAVNGTVFTATAPDGSVPSVIASAAALDALKAYDALSPAALPGGIDVATLGGGAGELGNRTLGPGIYKSAAASFAIQGGDLTLDGRNDPNAIFVFQMASTLLVGGPGAAFPQSVILINGAQAKNVFWQVGSAATINAAGGGHMVGTIISSAATTFSTAGNVTVVTLEGRVLALNASVTMVNTHVNLPAL
;
A
#
# COMPACT_ATOMS: atom_id res chain seq x y z
N MET A 1 -21.21 53.11 -26.50
CA MET A 1 -21.61 53.86 -25.30
C MET A 1 -21.54 52.87 -24.14
N PHE A 2 -20.81 53.10 -23.04
CA PHE A 2 -20.81 54.24 -22.10
C PHE A 2 -22.20 54.45 -21.46
N THR A 3 -22.37 54.65 -20.14
CA THR A 3 -21.39 55.07 -19.11
C THR A 3 -21.79 54.52 -17.72
N SER A 4 -20.84 54.42 -16.77
CA SER A 4 -21.17 54.32 -15.33
C SER A 4 -21.24 55.71 -14.66
N PRO A 5 -22.07 55.94 -13.63
CA PRO A 5 -21.92 57.05 -12.70
C PRO A 5 -20.84 56.76 -11.63
N ARG A 6 -20.27 57.82 -11.01
CA ARG A 6 -19.20 57.71 -9.99
C ARG A 6 -19.35 58.76 -8.86
N THR A 7 -19.16 58.30 -7.62
CA THR A 7 -18.45 59.00 -6.50
C THR A 7 -18.98 60.32 -5.90
N LYS A 8 -19.26 60.30 -4.58
CA LYS A 8 -18.84 61.23 -3.47
C LYS A 8 -19.62 60.86 -2.17
N LEU A 9 -19.13 60.74 -0.91
CA LEU A 9 -17.90 61.04 -0.13
C LEU A 9 -18.05 62.23 0.87
N ILE A 10 -17.54 62.06 2.11
CA ILE A 10 -17.07 63.06 3.15
C ILE A 10 -17.77 63.06 4.56
N SER A 11 -16.94 63.28 5.60
CA SER A 11 -17.18 63.56 7.06
C SER A 11 -17.65 62.43 8.01
N MET A 12 -17.12 62.14 9.22
CA MET A 12 -16.00 62.61 10.11
C MET A 12 -16.36 63.39 11.41
N LEU A 13 -16.13 62.74 12.56
CA LEU A 13 -15.88 63.27 13.95
C LEU A 13 -15.26 62.08 14.76
N ILE A 14 -14.19 62.12 15.59
CA ILE A 14 -13.62 63.10 16.56
C ILE A 14 -14.48 63.15 17.86
N LEU A 15 -14.00 62.99 19.13
CA LEU A 15 -12.67 63.00 19.79
C LEU A 15 -12.64 62.17 21.12
N GLY A 16 -11.44 61.81 21.63
CA GLY A 16 -11.13 61.80 23.08
C GLY A 16 -10.65 60.46 23.71
N GLY A 17 -9.66 60.42 24.63
CA GLY A 17 -8.62 61.43 24.93
C GLY A 17 -7.99 61.41 26.33
N MET A 18 -6.78 60.82 26.49
CA MET A 18 -5.81 60.98 27.61
C MET A 18 -6.31 60.54 29.02
N THR A 19 -5.52 60.36 30.10
CA THR A 19 -4.10 60.49 30.53
C THR A 19 -3.72 59.20 31.32
N SER A 20 -2.54 58.89 31.90
CA SER A 20 -1.08 59.20 31.86
C SER A 20 -0.37 57.98 32.57
N ALA A 21 0.85 57.89 33.12
CA ALA A 21 2.03 58.73 33.40
C ALA A 21 3.30 57.82 33.53
N ILE A 22 4.45 58.35 33.97
CA ILE A 22 5.73 57.61 34.23
C ILE A 22 6.39 58.15 35.51
N PRO A 23 7.06 57.31 36.33
CA PRO A 23 8.47 57.58 36.67
C PRO A 23 9.37 56.32 36.56
N ALA A 24 10.69 56.51 36.47
CA ALA A 24 11.68 55.46 36.22
C ALA A 24 12.58 55.14 37.44
N PHE A 25 13.25 53.98 37.43
CA PHE A 25 14.30 53.64 38.41
C PHE A 25 15.30 52.61 37.87
N GLY A 26 16.57 52.71 38.33
CA GLY A 26 17.43 51.57 38.62
C GLY A 26 18.26 50.96 37.48
N HIS A 27 19.58 51.22 37.51
CA HIS A 27 20.57 50.34 36.86
C HIS A 27 20.64 48.99 37.58
N ALA A 28 20.60 47.88 36.83
CA ALA A 28 21.22 46.62 37.22
C ALA A 28 21.56 45.80 35.97
N LEU A 29 22.85 45.67 35.64
CA LEU A 29 23.30 44.59 34.77
C LEU A 29 23.29 43.30 35.61
N HIS A 30 22.56 42.28 35.15
CA HIS A 30 22.66 40.92 35.67
C HIS A 30 23.04 39.98 34.54
N ASP A 31 24.11 39.22 34.75
CA ASP A 31 24.59 38.17 33.88
C ASP A 31 23.85 36.86 34.19
N ASP A 32 22.69 36.69 33.53
CA ASP A 32 21.98 35.41 33.50
C ASP A 32 22.24 34.67 32.19
N ARG A 33 23.47 34.15 32.11
CA ARG A 33 23.85 32.81 31.65
C ARG A 33 22.80 32.02 30.86
N HIS A 34 23.24 31.49 29.71
CA HIS A 34 22.50 30.56 28.85
C HIS A 34 21.86 29.37 29.60
N GLU A 35 20.60 29.50 30.01
CA GLU A 35 19.73 28.37 30.35
C GLU A 35 19.60 27.45 29.12
N GLY A 36 19.92 26.17 29.30
CA GLY A 36 20.14 25.25 28.19
C GLY A 36 18.86 25.00 27.38
N ARG A 37 18.88 25.35 26.08
CA ARG A 37 17.87 24.91 25.10
C ARG A 37 17.81 23.38 25.13
N LYS A 38 16.89 22.80 25.91
CA LYS A 38 16.74 21.35 26.04
C LYS A 38 16.40 20.76 24.68
N HIS A 39 17.43 20.25 24.00
CA HIS A 39 17.30 19.46 22.79
C HIS A 39 16.47 18.23 23.15
N ARG A 40 15.15 18.32 22.89
CA ARG A 40 14.26 17.17 22.88
C ARG A 40 14.87 16.21 21.85
N HIS A 41 15.55 15.18 22.34
CA HIS A 41 16.00 14.12 21.48
C HIS A 41 14.75 13.56 20.79
N PRO A 42 14.79 13.26 19.48
CA PRO A 42 13.68 12.59 18.85
C PRO A 42 13.38 11.33 19.66
N VAL A 43 12.11 11.10 20.00
CA VAL A 43 11.72 9.91 20.76
C VAL A 43 11.90 8.73 19.81
N VAL A 44 13.08 8.12 19.86
CA VAL A 44 13.39 6.89 19.13
C VAL A 44 12.43 5.84 19.67
N ALA A 45 11.44 5.48 18.86
CA ALA A 45 10.50 4.44 19.20
C ALA A 45 11.29 3.16 19.55
N PRO A 46 10.90 2.43 20.62
CA PRO A 46 11.61 1.23 21.01
C PRO A 46 11.69 0.26 19.81
N PRO A 47 12.80 -0.50 19.66
CA PRO A 47 12.92 -1.46 18.57
C PRO A 47 11.72 -2.42 18.63
N PRO A 48 10.93 -2.55 17.55
CA PRO A 48 9.83 -3.49 17.53
C PRO A 48 10.35 -4.91 17.77
N VAL A 49 9.55 -5.71 18.47
CA VAL A 49 9.91 -7.11 18.77
C VAL A 49 9.88 -7.94 17.48
N THR A 50 11.04 -8.13 16.85
CA THR A 50 11.19 -9.04 15.71
C THR A 50 10.73 -10.44 16.12
N PRO A 51 9.67 -11.02 15.53
CA PRO A 51 9.21 -12.35 15.92
C PRO A 51 10.24 -13.40 15.51
N ALA A 52 10.64 -14.24 16.45
CA ALA A 52 11.73 -15.20 16.23
C ALA A 52 11.24 -16.49 15.52
N GLY A 53 12.02 -16.95 14.54
CA GLY A 53 12.19 -18.39 14.30
C GLY A 53 11.67 -18.99 12.98
N VAL A 54 10.96 -18.24 12.12
CA VAL A 54 10.51 -18.75 10.81
C VAL A 54 10.91 -17.78 9.69
N PRO A 55 11.60 -18.22 8.62
CA PRO A 55 11.79 -17.39 7.43
C PRO A 55 10.43 -17.20 6.75
N TYR A 56 9.99 -15.95 6.59
CA TYR A 56 8.61 -15.64 6.21
C TYR A 56 8.24 -16.10 4.79
N SER A 57 9.23 -16.42 3.95
CA SER A 57 9.02 -17.11 2.66
C SER A 57 8.38 -18.49 2.80
N ALA A 58 8.56 -19.19 3.93
CA ALA A 58 7.94 -20.49 4.20
C ALA A 58 6.42 -20.39 4.46
N ILE A 59 5.90 -19.20 4.79
CA ILE A 59 4.48 -18.98 5.13
C ILE A 59 3.57 -19.21 3.90
N LEU A 60 4.07 -18.91 2.69
CA LEU A 60 3.26 -18.96 1.47
C LEU A 60 3.03 -20.37 0.91
N GLY A 61 3.84 -21.36 1.30
CA GLY A 61 3.72 -22.74 0.82
C GLY A 61 3.54 -22.84 -0.71
N SER A 62 2.47 -23.50 -1.12
CA SER A 62 2.08 -23.71 -2.53
C SER A 62 1.69 -22.43 -3.27
N ALA A 63 1.44 -21.31 -2.57
CA ALA A 63 1.21 -20.00 -3.17
C ALA A 63 2.51 -19.25 -3.53
N SER A 64 3.69 -19.76 -3.13
CA SER A 64 4.98 -19.12 -3.39
C SER A 64 5.28 -18.81 -4.88
N PRO A 65 5.00 -19.67 -5.88
CA PRO A 65 5.30 -19.37 -7.28
C PRO A 65 4.24 -18.45 -7.95
N PHE A 66 3.12 -18.17 -7.28
CA PHE A 66 2.07 -17.32 -7.83
C PHE A 66 2.41 -15.85 -7.65
N GLY A 67 2.58 -15.12 -8.76
CA GLY A 67 2.60 -13.66 -8.76
C GLY A 67 1.20 -13.10 -8.51
N VAL A 68 0.18 -13.76 -9.08
CA VAL A 68 -1.23 -13.36 -8.99
C VAL A 68 -2.11 -14.56 -8.68
N PHE A 69 -2.95 -14.45 -7.67
CA PHE A 69 -4.02 -15.42 -7.39
C PHE A 69 -5.34 -14.68 -7.14
N GLY A 70 -6.39 -15.05 -7.85
CA GLY A 70 -7.76 -14.61 -7.59
C GLY A 70 -8.63 -15.78 -7.14
N GLY A 71 -9.53 -15.56 -6.19
CA GLY A 71 -10.43 -16.57 -5.64
C GLY A 71 -11.45 -17.09 -6.67
N GLY A 72 -12.62 -17.52 -6.21
CA GLY A 72 -13.65 -18.10 -7.11
C GLY A 72 -14.13 -17.18 -8.25
N ALA A 73 -13.82 -15.87 -8.18
CA ALA A 73 -14.11 -14.86 -9.21
C ALA A 73 -12.94 -14.56 -10.18
N GLY A 74 -11.80 -15.25 -10.08
CA GLY A 74 -10.72 -15.22 -11.07
C GLY A 74 -9.89 -13.94 -11.17
N VAL A 75 -9.31 -13.72 -12.36
CA VAL A 75 -8.36 -12.63 -12.63
C VAL A 75 -8.70 -11.99 -13.96
N THR A 76 -8.85 -10.66 -13.99
CA THR A 76 -9.20 -9.91 -15.21
C THR A 76 -8.18 -8.81 -15.51
N ASN A 77 -7.83 -8.68 -16.79
CA ASN A 77 -6.99 -7.61 -17.32
C ASN A 77 -7.79 -6.74 -18.29
N SER A 78 -7.51 -5.43 -18.30
CA SER A 78 -8.05 -4.46 -19.27
C SER A 78 -6.98 -3.46 -19.74
N GLY A 79 -5.75 -3.94 -19.95
CA GLY A 79 -4.64 -3.21 -20.56
C GLY A 79 -3.76 -4.11 -21.44
N ILE A 80 -2.88 -3.50 -22.24
CA ILE A 80 -1.98 -4.19 -23.20
C ILE A 80 -0.51 -4.23 -22.74
N PHE A 81 -0.21 -3.65 -21.57
CA PHE A 81 1.10 -3.65 -20.92
C PHE A 81 1.03 -4.34 -19.55
N THR A 82 0.23 -5.40 -19.46
CA THR A 82 0.14 -6.23 -18.24
C THR A 82 1.09 -7.42 -18.40
N VAL A 83 1.99 -7.61 -17.43
CA VAL A 83 3.02 -8.66 -17.44
C VAL A 83 3.14 -9.27 -16.04
N ILE A 84 3.02 -10.59 -15.94
CA ILE A 84 3.16 -11.33 -14.68
C ILE A 84 4.38 -12.24 -14.80
N ASN A 85 5.43 -11.91 -14.07
CA ASN A 85 6.67 -12.69 -13.97
C ASN A 85 6.57 -13.69 -12.82
N GLY A 86 5.69 -14.68 -13.01
CA GLY A 86 5.29 -15.72 -12.06
C GLY A 86 4.04 -16.45 -12.54
N ASP A 87 3.54 -17.41 -11.75
CA ASP A 87 2.30 -18.11 -12.08
C ASP A 87 1.05 -17.24 -11.80
N LEU A 88 -0.03 -17.53 -12.53
CA LEU A 88 -1.36 -16.94 -12.33
C LEU A 88 -2.32 -18.05 -11.89
N GLY A 89 -3.09 -17.83 -10.81
CA GLY A 89 -3.95 -18.86 -10.23
C GLY A 89 -5.39 -18.43 -10.00
N THR A 90 -6.30 -19.40 -10.10
CA THR A 90 -7.67 -19.29 -9.58
C THR A 90 -8.31 -20.63 -9.21
N THR A 91 -9.21 -20.59 -8.22
CA THR A 91 -10.17 -21.68 -7.92
C THR A 91 -11.46 -21.60 -8.75
N GLY A 92 -11.60 -20.59 -9.61
CA GLY A 92 -12.67 -20.50 -10.62
C GLY A 92 -12.39 -21.36 -11.85
N ILE A 93 -13.44 -21.58 -12.66
CA ILE A 93 -13.33 -22.19 -14.00
C ILE A 93 -12.51 -21.32 -14.95
N THR A 94 -12.02 -21.89 -16.06
CA THR A 94 -11.10 -21.20 -16.99
C THR A 94 -11.60 -19.85 -17.50
N THR A 95 -12.91 -19.72 -17.75
CA THR A 95 -13.53 -18.47 -18.22
C THR A 95 -13.54 -17.34 -17.19
N MET A 96 -13.09 -17.57 -15.95
CA MET A 96 -12.85 -16.53 -14.94
C MET A 96 -11.48 -15.86 -15.10
N ILE A 97 -10.62 -16.36 -16.01
CA ILE A 97 -9.42 -15.65 -16.47
C ILE A 97 -9.75 -14.93 -17.77
N THR A 98 -9.57 -13.61 -17.80
CA THR A 98 -9.83 -12.79 -19.00
C THR A 98 -8.75 -11.74 -19.26
N GLY A 99 -8.33 -11.63 -20.52
CA GLY A 99 -7.29 -10.70 -20.97
C GLY A 99 -5.86 -11.17 -20.71
N PHE A 100 -5.59 -12.47 -20.78
CA PHE A 100 -4.25 -13.02 -20.57
C PHE A 100 -3.90 -14.11 -21.59
N HIS A 101 -2.61 -14.38 -21.73
CA HIS A 101 -2.07 -15.60 -22.34
C HIS A 101 -0.85 -16.09 -21.55
N ASP A 102 -0.59 -17.39 -21.61
CA ASP A 102 0.65 -18.01 -21.15
C ASP A 102 1.32 -18.79 -22.31
N GLY A 103 2.33 -19.61 -22.01
CA GLY A 103 2.98 -20.45 -23.02
C GLY A 103 2.09 -21.56 -23.62
N ASN A 104 0.87 -21.75 -23.11
CA ASN A 104 -0.01 -22.89 -23.41
C ASN A 104 -1.33 -22.46 -24.08
N ALA A 105 -1.94 -21.37 -23.63
CA ALA A 105 -3.28 -20.95 -24.07
C ALA A 105 -3.53 -19.43 -23.98
N VAL A 106 -4.62 -18.99 -24.61
CA VAL A 106 -5.12 -17.60 -24.61
C VAL A 106 -6.47 -17.54 -23.91
N TYR A 107 -6.58 -16.66 -22.92
CA TYR A 107 -7.69 -16.55 -21.98
C TYR A 107 -8.49 -15.26 -22.26
N THR A 108 -9.42 -15.34 -23.22
CA THR A 108 -10.37 -14.25 -23.57
C THR A 108 -9.69 -12.90 -23.85
N GLU A 109 -8.70 -12.89 -24.75
CA GLU A 109 -8.02 -11.66 -25.18
C GLU A 109 -8.73 -10.96 -26.35
N THR A 110 -8.53 -9.65 -26.41
CA THR A 110 -8.92 -8.72 -27.47
C THR A 110 -7.77 -7.72 -27.68
N PRO A 111 -7.79 -6.88 -28.74
CA PRO A 111 -6.76 -5.85 -28.95
C PRO A 111 -6.59 -4.79 -27.83
N LEU A 112 -7.41 -4.82 -26.77
CA LEU A 112 -7.39 -3.87 -25.65
C LEU A 112 -7.01 -4.49 -24.30
N ASN A 113 -6.87 -5.82 -24.21
CA ASN A 113 -6.56 -6.53 -22.96
C ASN A 113 -5.61 -7.71 -23.19
N ILE A 114 -4.41 -7.43 -23.71
CA ILE A 114 -3.36 -8.43 -23.93
C ILE A 114 -2.47 -8.48 -22.69
N GLY A 115 -2.36 -9.64 -22.04
CA GLY A 115 -1.68 -9.78 -20.75
C GLY A 115 -0.73 -10.99 -20.72
N ALA A 116 0.57 -10.76 -20.71
CA ALA A 116 1.55 -11.84 -20.74
C ALA A 116 1.77 -12.46 -19.34
N VAL A 117 1.62 -13.78 -19.23
CA VAL A 117 2.02 -14.56 -18.05
C VAL A 117 3.29 -15.33 -18.37
N ASN A 118 4.42 -14.87 -17.82
CA ASN A 118 5.74 -15.49 -17.94
C ASN A 118 5.90 -16.62 -16.91
N GLY A 119 4.91 -17.52 -16.89
CA GLY A 119 4.71 -18.64 -15.97
C GLY A 119 3.63 -19.56 -16.53
N THR A 120 2.85 -20.21 -15.67
CA THR A 120 1.67 -21.00 -16.07
C THR A 120 0.39 -20.44 -15.47
N VAL A 121 -0.71 -20.48 -16.24
CA VAL A 121 -2.06 -20.17 -15.74
C VAL A 121 -2.71 -21.44 -15.20
N PHE A 122 -3.05 -21.45 -13.91
CA PHE A 122 -3.74 -22.57 -13.24
C PHE A 122 -5.17 -22.18 -12.86
N THR A 123 -6.15 -22.86 -13.43
CA THR A 123 -7.59 -22.69 -13.12
C THR A 123 -8.17 -23.98 -12.55
N ALA A 124 -9.40 -23.97 -12.03
CA ALA A 124 -10.08 -25.19 -11.60
C ALA A 124 -10.44 -26.16 -12.75
N THR A 125 -10.25 -25.77 -14.02
CA THR A 125 -10.61 -26.58 -15.19
C THR A 125 -9.60 -26.41 -16.34
N ALA A 126 -8.31 -26.26 -16.05
CA ALA A 126 -7.27 -26.15 -17.07
C ALA A 126 -6.53 -27.49 -17.27
N PRO A 127 -6.49 -28.08 -18.49
CA PRO A 127 -7.20 -27.67 -19.72
C PRO A 127 -8.71 -27.91 -19.67
N ASP A 128 -9.48 -27.19 -20.49
CA ASP A 128 -10.96 -27.16 -20.42
C ASP A 128 -11.61 -28.56 -20.40
N GLY A 129 -12.45 -28.79 -19.39
CA GLY A 129 -13.07 -30.09 -19.09
C GLY A 129 -12.28 -30.98 -18.13
N SER A 130 -11.12 -30.54 -17.62
CA SER A 130 -10.35 -31.25 -16.59
C SER A 130 -11.01 -31.24 -15.21
N VAL A 131 -10.48 -32.07 -14.31
CA VAL A 131 -10.75 -32.03 -12.87
C VAL A 131 -10.14 -30.78 -12.21
N PRO A 132 -10.61 -30.38 -10.99
CA PRO A 132 -10.00 -29.33 -10.19
C PRO A 132 -8.48 -29.40 -10.11
N SER A 133 -7.80 -28.31 -10.51
CA SER A 133 -6.35 -28.19 -10.38
C SER A 133 -5.95 -28.27 -8.91
N VAL A 134 -5.25 -29.36 -8.58
CA VAL A 134 -4.69 -29.58 -7.24
C VAL A 134 -3.66 -28.51 -6.87
N ILE A 135 -2.99 -27.92 -7.88
CA ILE A 135 -2.00 -26.85 -7.70
C ILE A 135 -2.71 -25.55 -7.28
N ALA A 136 -3.74 -25.12 -8.01
CA ALA A 136 -4.51 -23.93 -7.64
C ALA A 136 -5.25 -24.11 -6.30
N SER A 137 -5.74 -25.33 -6.03
CA SER A 137 -6.41 -25.68 -4.77
C SER A 137 -5.45 -25.62 -3.56
N ALA A 138 -4.22 -26.14 -3.72
CA ALA A 138 -3.19 -26.06 -2.69
C ALA A 138 -2.69 -24.62 -2.47
N ALA A 139 -2.52 -23.85 -3.55
CA ALA A 139 -2.15 -22.43 -3.47
C ALA A 139 -3.21 -21.59 -2.74
N ALA A 140 -4.49 -21.78 -3.02
CA ALA A 140 -5.57 -21.10 -2.28
C ALA A 140 -5.57 -21.45 -0.78
N LEU A 141 -5.36 -22.74 -0.45
CA LEU A 141 -5.30 -23.21 0.94
C LEU A 141 -4.09 -22.63 1.69
N ASP A 142 -2.92 -22.56 1.06
CA ASP A 142 -1.71 -22.01 1.69
C ASP A 142 -1.75 -20.47 1.74
N ALA A 143 -2.39 -19.79 0.78
CA ALA A 143 -2.67 -18.36 0.85
C ALA A 143 -3.61 -18.01 2.03
N LEU A 144 -4.61 -18.85 2.31
CA LEU A 144 -5.48 -18.70 3.49
C LEU A 144 -4.69 -18.90 4.79
N LYS A 145 -3.85 -19.95 4.89
CA LYS A 145 -2.96 -20.14 6.06
C LYS A 145 -2.03 -18.94 6.25
N ALA A 146 -1.51 -18.36 5.17
CA ALA A 146 -0.66 -17.18 5.22
C ALA A 146 -1.41 -15.96 5.74
N TYR A 147 -2.65 -15.73 5.29
CA TYR A 147 -3.53 -14.69 5.80
C TYR A 147 -3.80 -14.82 7.30
N ASP A 148 -4.16 -16.03 7.75
CA ASP A 148 -4.46 -16.32 9.15
C ASP A 148 -3.21 -16.17 10.03
N ALA A 149 -2.05 -16.65 9.57
CA ALA A 149 -0.77 -16.52 10.26
C ALA A 149 -0.27 -15.08 10.39
N LEU A 150 -0.63 -14.19 9.45
CA LEU A 150 -0.32 -12.76 9.49
C LEU A 150 -1.36 -11.92 10.26
N SER A 151 -2.50 -12.52 10.64
CA SER A 151 -3.59 -11.82 11.32
C SER A 151 -3.21 -11.32 12.73
N PRO A 152 -3.91 -10.30 13.29
CA PRO A 152 -3.71 -9.86 14.67
C PRO A 152 -3.94 -10.93 15.75
N ALA A 153 -4.57 -12.06 15.41
CA ALA A 153 -4.84 -13.16 16.34
C ALA A 153 -3.66 -14.15 16.43
N ALA A 154 -3.03 -14.47 15.30
CA ALA A 154 -1.84 -15.33 15.25
C ALA A 154 -0.55 -14.54 15.51
N LEU A 155 -0.50 -13.28 15.04
CA LEU A 155 0.65 -12.39 15.15
C LEU A 155 0.25 -11.09 15.89
N PRO A 156 0.01 -11.16 17.21
CA PRO A 156 -0.39 -10.01 18.02
C PRO A 156 0.76 -9.03 18.25
N GLY A 157 0.43 -7.86 18.83
CA GLY A 157 1.42 -6.83 19.20
C GLY A 157 1.60 -5.71 18.18
N GLY A 158 0.81 -5.68 17.10
CA GLY A 158 0.86 -4.64 16.08
C GLY A 158 0.79 -3.21 16.64
N ILE A 159 1.76 -2.38 16.23
CA ILE A 159 1.89 -0.97 16.61
C ILE A 159 0.85 -0.16 15.84
N ASP A 160 0.03 0.62 16.55
CA ASP A 160 -0.88 1.57 15.89
C ASP A 160 -0.08 2.73 15.29
N VAL A 161 -0.13 2.87 13.96
CA VAL A 161 0.69 3.86 13.24
C VAL A 161 0.37 5.31 13.64
N ALA A 162 -0.82 5.58 14.19
CA ALA A 162 -1.17 6.91 14.71
C ALA A 162 -0.23 7.34 15.86
N THR A 163 0.28 6.39 16.65
CA THR A 163 1.21 6.67 17.76
C THR A 163 2.61 7.07 17.29
N LEU A 164 2.93 6.84 16.01
CA LEU A 164 4.20 7.19 15.36
C LEU A 164 4.08 8.47 14.51
N GLY A 165 3.08 9.31 14.78
CA GLY A 165 2.79 10.54 14.04
C GLY A 165 1.92 10.34 12.78
N GLY A 166 1.64 11.42 12.06
CA GLY A 166 0.80 11.39 10.86
C GLY A 166 -0.69 11.17 11.14
N GLY A 167 -1.45 10.84 10.09
CA GLY A 167 -2.87 10.52 10.19
C GLY A 167 -3.13 9.09 10.71
N ALA A 168 -4.28 8.87 11.35
CA ALA A 168 -4.71 7.53 11.73
C ALA A 168 -4.99 6.69 10.48
N GLY A 169 -4.25 5.59 10.32
CA GLY A 169 -4.30 4.76 9.12
C GLY A 169 -3.52 5.30 7.91
N GLU A 170 -2.85 6.46 8.01
CA GLU A 170 -2.03 7.00 6.90
C GLU A 170 -0.57 6.54 7.00
N LEU A 171 -0.03 6.09 5.88
CA LEU A 171 1.33 5.56 5.73
C LEU A 171 2.24 6.43 4.83
N GLY A 172 1.66 7.30 4.02
CA GLY A 172 2.40 8.18 3.11
C GLY A 172 3.18 9.30 3.82
N ASN A 173 4.33 9.69 3.25
CA ASN A 173 5.34 10.58 3.85
C ASN A 173 5.98 10.05 5.15
N ARG A 174 6.19 8.73 5.26
CA ARG A 174 6.71 8.11 6.50
C ARG A 174 7.90 7.21 6.23
N THR A 175 8.78 7.11 7.22
CA THR A 175 9.81 6.06 7.31
C THR A 175 9.47 5.14 8.48
N LEU A 176 9.18 3.88 8.19
CA LEU A 176 8.89 2.84 9.19
C LEU A 176 10.07 1.87 9.29
N GLY A 177 10.34 1.40 10.51
CA GLY A 177 11.33 0.34 10.75
C GLY A 177 10.72 -1.06 10.62
N PRO A 178 11.51 -2.13 10.82
CA PRO A 178 10.99 -3.49 10.81
C PRO A 178 10.00 -3.69 11.96
N GLY A 179 8.87 -4.33 11.74
CA GLY A 179 7.84 -4.53 12.77
C GLY A 179 6.45 -4.92 12.24
N ILE A 180 5.53 -5.11 13.19
CA ILE A 180 4.11 -5.36 12.92
C ILE A 180 3.35 -4.05 13.15
N TYR A 181 2.53 -3.66 12.18
CA TYR A 181 1.78 -2.40 12.14
C TYR A 181 0.29 -2.65 11.98
N LYS A 182 -0.53 -1.88 12.69
CA LYS A 182 -2.00 -1.91 12.57
C LYS A 182 -2.56 -0.50 12.39
N SER A 183 -3.79 -0.43 11.88
CA SER A 183 -4.57 0.80 11.83
C SER A 183 -5.70 0.77 12.85
N ALA A 184 -5.74 1.74 13.77
CA ALA A 184 -6.92 1.98 14.60
C ALA A 184 -8.15 2.43 13.78
N ALA A 185 -7.95 2.93 12.56
CA ALA A 185 -9.01 3.30 11.62
C ALA A 185 -9.50 2.11 10.76
N ALA A 186 -9.10 0.87 11.09
CA ALA A 186 -9.38 -0.39 10.39
C ALA A 186 -8.87 -0.51 8.93
N SER A 187 -8.66 0.59 8.20
CA SER A 187 -8.04 0.64 6.87
C SER A 187 -6.65 1.28 6.91
N PHE A 188 -5.81 0.98 5.92
CA PHE A 188 -4.59 1.75 5.62
C PHE A 188 -4.71 2.53 4.31
N ALA A 189 -4.11 3.71 4.28
CA ALA A 189 -3.86 4.52 3.08
C ALA A 189 -2.35 4.76 2.90
N ILE A 190 -1.89 4.91 1.66
CA ILE A 190 -0.62 5.53 1.29
C ILE A 190 -0.97 6.69 0.36
N GLN A 191 -1.07 7.92 0.89
CA GLN A 191 -1.47 9.11 0.13
C GLN A 191 -0.62 10.36 0.46
N GLY A 192 -0.51 11.24 -0.53
CA GLY A 192 0.20 12.53 -0.40
C GLY A 192 1.73 12.45 -0.39
N GLY A 193 2.32 11.25 -0.49
CA GLY A 193 3.76 11.00 -0.60
C GLY A 193 4.09 9.54 -0.27
N ASP A 194 5.26 9.07 -0.70
CA ASP A 194 5.62 7.65 -0.62
C ASP A 194 5.76 7.14 0.83
N LEU A 195 5.59 5.82 1.00
CA LEU A 195 5.98 5.11 2.21
C LEU A 195 7.41 4.60 2.06
N THR A 196 8.27 4.83 3.05
CA THR A 196 9.63 4.26 3.12
C THR A 196 9.72 3.18 4.20
N LEU A 197 10.30 2.03 3.86
CA LEU A 197 10.57 0.92 4.77
C LEU A 197 12.09 0.79 4.98
N ASP A 198 12.53 1.07 6.19
CA ASP A 198 13.93 1.08 6.61
C ASP A 198 14.31 -0.24 7.28
N GLY A 199 15.11 -1.06 6.60
CA GLY A 199 15.59 -2.33 7.11
C GLY A 199 16.65 -2.21 8.22
N ARG A 200 17.13 -1.00 8.52
CA ARG A 200 18.14 -0.71 9.55
C ARG A 200 19.45 -1.51 9.40
N ASN A 201 19.76 -1.91 8.17
CA ASN A 201 20.86 -2.78 7.73
C ASN A 201 20.69 -4.28 8.04
N ASP A 202 19.49 -4.72 8.43
CA ASP A 202 19.16 -6.16 8.49
C ASP A 202 18.49 -6.62 7.19
N PRO A 203 19.09 -7.52 6.39
CA PRO A 203 18.43 -8.10 5.23
C PRO A 203 17.21 -8.97 5.58
N ASN A 204 17.07 -9.38 6.84
CA ASN A 204 15.96 -10.16 7.36
C ASN A 204 14.86 -9.27 7.97
N ALA A 205 14.96 -7.94 7.84
CA ALA A 205 13.94 -7.00 8.28
C ALA A 205 12.56 -7.34 7.71
N ILE A 206 11.57 -7.53 8.61
CA ILE A 206 10.19 -7.91 8.29
C ILE A 206 9.24 -6.74 8.56
N PHE A 207 8.24 -6.58 7.70
CA PHE A 207 7.20 -5.56 7.81
C PHE A 207 5.84 -6.21 7.58
N VAL A 208 4.95 -6.21 8.58
CA VAL A 208 3.59 -6.77 8.46
C VAL A 208 2.55 -5.69 8.73
N PHE A 209 1.69 -5.41 7.75
CA PHE A 209 0.60 -4.44 7.84
C PHE A 209 -0.74 -5.16 8.00
N GLN A 210 -1.35 -5.05 9.17
CA GLN A 210 -2.62 -5.66 9.55
C GLN A 210 -3.75 -4.63 9.50
N MET A 211 -4.81 -4.90 8.73
CA MET A 211 -5.96 -3.99 8.63
C MET A 211 -7.26 -4.79 8.52
N ALA A 212 -8.27 -4.44 9.31
CA ALA A 212 -9.56 -5.14 9.34
C ALA A 212 -10.49 -4.77 8.15
N SER A 213 -10.10 -3.78 7.34
CA SER A 213 -10.82 -3.33 6.16
C SER A 213 -9.85 -3.15 4.98
N THR A 214 -9.80 -1.97 4.35
CA THR A 214 -9.18 -1.75 3.05
C THR A 214 -7.71 -1.30 3.09
N LEU A 215 -7.02 -1.54 1.98
CA LEU A 215 -5.78 -0.85 1.61
C LEU A 215 -6.04 0.09 0.43
N LEU A 216 -5.60 1.35 0.50
CA LEU A 216 -5.68 2.32 -0.60
C LEU A 216 -4.31 2.96 -0.87
N VAL A 217 -3.75 2.75 -2.06
CA VAL A 217 -2.46 3.35 -2.46
C VAL A 217 -2.70 4.35 -3.57
N GLY A 218 -2.26 5.59 -3.36
CA GLY A 218 -2.45 6.71 -4.29
C GLY A 218 -3.90 7.16 -4.44
N GLY A 219 -4.15 7.97 -5.47
CA GLY A 219 -5.49 8.46 -5.81
C GLY A 219 -5.49 9.45 -6.98
N PRO A 220 -6.68 9.94 -7.40
CA PRO A 220 -6.80 10.91 -8.49
C PRO A 220 -6.27 12.29 -8.09
N GLY A 221 -5.78 13.05 -9.08
CA GLY A 221 -5.32 14.42 -8.88
C GLY A 221 -4.11 14.52 -7.94
N ALA A 222 -4.18 15.41 -6.95
CA ALA A 222 -3.09 15.71 -6.02
C ALA A 222 -2.67 14.52 -5.11
N ALA A 223 -3.44 13.42 -5.08
CA ALA A 223 -3.03 12.21 -4.39
C ALA A 223 -1.96 11.40 -5.15
N PHE A 224 -1.90 11.53 -6.50
CA PHE A 224 -0.94 10.87 -7.42
C PHE A 224 -0.88 9.33 -7.30
N PRO A 225 -0.16 8.61 -8.18
CA PRO A 225 0.40 7.31 -7.81
C PRO A 225 1.38 7.46 -6.64
N GLN A 226 1.43 6.45 -5.78
CA GLN A 226 2.33 6.39 -4.63
C GLN A 226 3.11 5.07 -4.63
N SER A 227 4.25 5.05 -3.96
CA SER A 227 5.17 3.93 -3.94
C SER A 227 5.55 3.50 -2.52
N VAL A 228 6.10 2.28 -2.42
CA VAL A 228 6.74 1.74 -1.23
C VAL A 228 8.25 1.63 -1.52
N ILE A 229 9.04 2.48 -0.89
CA ILE A 229 10.49 2.58 -1.08
C ILE A 229 11.18 1.69 -0.04
N LEU A 230 12.05 0.78 -0.48
CA LEU A 230 12.89 -0.03 0.41
C LEU A 230 14.27 0.60 0.58
N ILE A 231 14.74 0.76 1.82
CA ILE A 231 16.10 1.23 2.13
C ILE A 231 16.80 0.33 3.16
N ASN A 232 18.12 0.46 3.26
CA ASN A 232 18.96 -0.13 4.30
C ASN A 232 18.71 -1.64 4.53
N GLY A 233 18.67 -2.42 3.46
CA GLY A 233 18.51 -3.88 3.54
C GLY A 233 17.06 -4.40 3.58
N ALA A 234 16.03 -3.55 3.64
CA ALA A 234 14.65 -4.02 3.50
C ALA A 234 14.46 -4.76 2.16
N GLN A 235 13.75 -5.90 2.17
CA GLN A 235 13.52 -6.74 0.99
C GLN A 235 12.02 -7.00 0.78
N ALA A 236 11.58 -6.97 -0.48
CA ALA A 236 10.18 -7.16 -0.87
C ALA A 236 9.58 -8.49 -0.34
N LYS A 237 10.38 -9.56 -0.28
CA LYS A 237 9.95 -10.88 0.23
C LYS A 237 9.63 -10.91 1.74
N ASN A 238 9.98 -9.86 2.48
CA ASN A 238 9.71 -9.72 3.90
C ASN A 238 8.60 -8.69 4.21
N VAL A 239 7.96 -8.11 3.19
CA VAL A 239 6.87 -7.13 3.34
C VAL A 239 5.53 -7.81 3.07
N PHE A 240 4.59 -7.68 4.00
CA PHE A 240 3.29 -8.37 3.97
C PHE A 240 2.13 -7.41 4.28
N TRP A 241 1.03 -7.54 3.51
CA TRP A 241 -0.19 -6.77 3.70
C TRP A 241 -1.37 -7.71 3.90
N GLN A 242 -1.86 -7.79 5.14
CA GLN A 242 -3.01 -8.61 5.53
C GLN A 242 -4.26 -7.73 5.50
N VAL A 243 -5.05 -7.85 4.43
CA VAL A 243 -6.14 -6.93 4.09
C VAL A 243 -7.51 -7.55 4.41
N GLY A 244 -8.19 -7.00 5.42
CA GLY A 244 -9.48 -7.46 5.93
C GLY A 244 -10.63 -7.47 4.92
N SER A 245 -10.61 -6.54 3.97
CA SER A 245 -11.55 -6.51 2.84
C SER A 245 -10.80 -6.43 1.51
N ALA A 246 -10.78 -5.27 0.85
CA ALA A 246 -10.26 -5.09 -0.51
C ALA A 246 -9.07 -4.12 -0.58
N ALA A 247 -8.21 -4.28 -1.59
CA ALA A 247 -7.08 -3.39 -1.84
C ALA A 247 -7.20 -2.68 -3.20
N THR A 248 -6.97 -1.37 -3.22
CA THR A 248 -6.96 -0.55 -4.45
C THR A 248 -5.59 0.11 -4.59
N ILE A 249 -4.84 -0.28 -5.62
CA ILE A 249 -3.44 0.12 -5.82
C ILE A 249 -3.34 1.04 -7.05
N ASN A 250 -2.95 2.30 -6.82
CA ASN A 250 -2.68 3.33 -7.82
C ASN A 250 -3.72 3.37 -8.95
N ALA A 251 -4.97 3.66 -8.59
CA ALA A 251 -6.12 3.66 -9.51
C ALA A 251 -5.96 4.57 -10.76
N ALA A 252 -5.03 5.53 -10.74
CA ALA A 252 -4.69 6.42 -11.84
C ALA A 252 -3.46 5.96 -12.68
N GLY A 253 -2.96 4.74 -12.47
CA GLY A 253 -1.75 4.22 -13.10
C GLY A 253 -0.45 4.75 -12.48
N GLY A 254 0.67 4.06 -12.70
CA GLY A 254 1.99 4.42 -12.16
C GLY A 254 2.29 3.93 -10.73
N GLY A 255 3.49 4.25 -10.24
CA GLY A 255 3.96 3.95 -8.88
C GLY A 255 4.39 2.48 -8.66
N HIS A 256 5.14 2.27 -7.58
CA HIS A 256 5.76 0.98 -7.24
C HIS A 256 5.25 0.44 -5.91
N MET A 257 4.34 -0.52 -5.96
CA MET A 257 3.89 -1.28 -4.79
C MET A 257 4.89 -2.41 -4.49
N VAL A 258 5.02 -2.77 -3.21
CA VAL A 258 6.02 -3.75 -2.75
C VAL A 258 5.43 -4.71 -1.72
N GLY A 259 5.75 -5.99 -1.83
CA GLY A 259 5.42 -7.03 -0.85
C GLY A 259 4.30 -7.98 -1.27
N THR A 260 4.01 -8.95 -0.43
CA THR A 260 2.91 -9.91 -0.63
C THR A 260 1.62 -9.35 -0.05
N ILE A 261 0.68 -8.99 -0.91
CA ILE A 261 -0.67 -8.56 -0.56
C ILE A 261 -1.57 -9.78 -0.48
N ILE A 262 -2.22 -10.01 0.66
CA ILE A 262 -3.21 -11.06 0.84
C ILE A 262 -4.52 -10.42 1.30
N SER A 263 -5.53 -10.45 0.43
CA SER A 263 -6.81 -9.76 0.61
C SER A 263 -7.95 -10.75 0.75
N SER A 264 -8.84 -10.52 1.71
CA SER A 264 -10.02 -11.37 1.90
C SER A 264 -10.99 -11.26 0.71
N ALA A 265 -11.23 -10.03 0.25
CA ALA A 265 -12.02 -9.70 -0.93
C ALA A 265 -11.10 -9.34 -2.12
N ALA A 266 -11.55 -8.42 -2.98
CA ALA A 266 -10.90 -8.17 -4.27
C ALA A 266 -9.60 -7.36 -4.15
N THR A 267 -8.81 -7.34 -5.22
CA THR A 267 -7.72 -6.36 -5.39
C THR A 267 -7.71 -5.76 -6.79
N THR A 268 -7.55 -4.45 -6.88
CA THR A 268 -7.55 -3.69 -8.14
C THR A 268 -6.24 -2.92 -8.29
N PHE A 269 -5.57 -3.11 -9.42
CA PHE A 269 -4.42 -2.31 -9.86
C PHE A 269 -4.82 -1.43 -11.04
N SER A 270 -4.63 -0.12 -10.91
CA SER A 270 -5.01 0.87 -11.92
C SER A 270 -6.52 0.84 -12.25
N THR A 271 -6.95 1.61 -13.26
CA THR A 271 -8.30 1.55 -13.84
C THR A 271 -8.25 1.73 -15.36
N ALA A 272 -9.31 1.34 -16.07
CA ALA A 272 -9.34 1.34 -17.54
C ALA A 272 -9.07 2.74 -18.14
N GLY A 273 -8.24 2.79 -19.17
CA GLY A 273 -7.81 4.03 -19.84
C GLY A 273 -6.49 4.63 -19.34
N ASN A 274 -5.96 4.20 -18.19
CA ASN A 274 -4.64 4.64 -17.73
C ASN A 274 -3.53 3.87 -18.46
N VAL A 275 -2.64 4.60 -19.14
CA VAL A 275 -1.52 4.01 -19.92
C VAL A 275 -0.24 3.82 -19.09
N THR A 276 -0.12 4.48 -17.94
CA THR A 276 1.07 4.42 -17.08
C THR A 276 1.07 3.12 -16.26
N VAL A 277 2.11 2.31 -16.44
CA VAL A 277 2.22 0.99 -15.78
C VAL A 277 2.32 1.11 -14.26
N VAL A 278 1.50 0.34 -13.53
CA VAL A 278 1.68 0.11 -12.09
C VAL A 278 2.62 -1.08 -11.90
N THR A 279 3.62 -0.97 -11.02
CA THR A 279 4.54 -2.10 -10.72
C THR A 279 4.26 -2.67 -9.33
N LEU A 280 4.31 -4.00 -9.20
CA LEU A 280 4.31 -4.73 -7.94
C LEU A 280 5.57 -5.60 -7.84
N GLU A 281 6.51 -5.22 -6.98
CA GLU A 281 7.62 -6.08 -6.56
C GLU A 281 7.14 -6.96 -5.40
N GLY A 282 6.54 -8.12 -5.71
CA GLY A 282 5.71 -8.81 -4.73
C GLY A 282 4.78 -9.87 -5.29
N ARG A 283 3.62 -10.02 -4.63
CA ARG A 283 2.55 -10.96 -4.99
C ARG A 283 1.20 -10.34 -4.62
N VAL A 284 0.14 -10.71 -5.33
CA VAL A 284 -1.25 -10.40 -4.93
C VAL A 284 -2.09 -11.68 -4.88
N LEU A 285 -2.65 -11.96 -3.71
CA LEU A 285 -3.43 -13.16 -3.42
C LEU A 285 -4.80 -12.74 -2.86
N ALA A 286 -5.82 -12.62 -3.72
CA ALA A 286 -7.21 -12.37 -3.32
C ALA A 286 -7.90 -13.70 -3.03
N LEU A 287 -8.33 -13.91 -1.78
CA LEU A 287 -8.79 -15.21 -1.28
C LEU A 287 -10.17 -15.60 -1.82
N ASN A 288 -11.16 -14.71 -1.70
CA ASN A 288 -12.56 -15.03 -2.05
C ASN A 288 -13.04 -14.39 -3.36
N ALA A 289 -12.45 -13.27 -3.76
CA ALA A 289 -12.88 -12.47 -4.91
C ALA A 289 -11.74 -12.28 -5.93
N SER A 290 -11.98 -11.45 -6.95
CA SER A 290 -11.08 -11.32 -8.10
C SER A 290 -9.88 -10.40 -7.87
N VAL A 291 -8.82 -10.64 -8.63
CA VAL A 291 -7.80 -9.63 -8.90
C VAL A 291 -8.11 -8.98 -10.26
N THR A 292 -8.05 -7.65 -10.32
CA THR A 292 -8.36 -6.88 -11.53
C THR A 292 -7.21 -5.92 -11.84
N MET A 293 -6.79 -5.84 -13.10
CA MET A 293 -5.55 -5.17 -13.51
C MET A 293 -5.72 -4.35 -14.79
N VAL A 294 -5.01 -3.23 -14.87
CA VAL A 294 -4.80 -2.47 -16.11
C VAL A 294 -3.35 -2.04 -16.18
N ASN A 295 -2.63 -2.50 -17.22
CA ASN A 295 -1.23 -2.17 -17.47
C ASN A 295 -0.38 -2.36 -16.20
N THR A 296 -0.37 -3.59 -15.68
CA THR A 296 0.26 -3.90 -14.37
C THR A 296 1.40 -4.89 -14.55
N HIS A 297 2.59 -4.54 -14.07
CA HIS A 297 3.73 -5.44 -13.98
C HIS A 297 3.77 -6.08 -12.59
N VAL A 298 3.81 -7.40 -12.50
CA VAL A 298 3.97 -8.16 -11.25
C VAL A 298 5.27 -8.96 -11.32
N ASN A 299 6.20 -8.66 -10.42
CA ASN A 299 7.54 -9.24 -10.36
C ASN A 299 7.69 -10.03 -9.07
N LEU A 300 7.94 -11.34 -9.17
CA LEU A 300 8.20 -12.17 -7.99
C LEU A 300 9.52 -11.77 -7.32
N PRO A 301 9.54 -11.51 -5.99
CA PRO A 301 10.78 -11.31 -5.25
C PRO A 301 11.68 -12.56 -5.30
N ALA A 302 12.97 -12.36 -5.57
CA ALA A 302 13.98 -13.42 -5.54
C ALA A 302 14.06 -14.05 -4.14
N LEU A 303 13.88 -15.38 -4.07
CA LEU A 303 13.77 -16.16 -2.82
C LEU A 303 15.02 -16.10 -1.94
#